data_AF-A0A2K3JS03-F1
#
_entry.id   AF-A0A2K3JS03-F1
#
_cell.length_a   1.000
_cell.length_b   1.000
_cell.length_c   1.000
_cell.angle_alpha   90.00
_cell.angle_beta   90.00
_cell.angle_gamma   90.00
#
_symmetry.space_group_name_H-M   'P 1'
#
loop_
_entity.id
_entity.type
_entity.pdbx_description
1 polymer ?
#
loop_
_entity_poly.entity_id
_entity_poly.type
_entity_poly.pdbx_seq_one_letter_code
_entity_poly.pdbx_strand_id
1 'polypeptide(L)'
;AAQDEKLSKLSKEKDEAVLSVGTLADEKARLESDVTELQLYAANQYDEGFSFAIEQVKLLFPDLDAERLGEADAMNQIVDGKLVPYVPPQ
;
A
#
# COMPACT_ATOMS: atom_id res chain seq x y z
N ALA A 1 -53.80 10.32 10.88
CA ALA A 1 -53.63 10.66 9.45
C ALA A 1 -52.24 11.23 9.17
N ALA A 2 -51.98 12.54 9.40
CA ALA A 2 -50.68 13.14 9.05
C ALA A 2 -49.46 12.61 9.84
N GLN A 3 -49.63 12.23 11.11
CA GLN A 3 -48.56 11.60 11.90
C GLN A 3 -48.26 10.17 11.44
N ASP A 4 -49.28 9.40 11.07
CA ASP A 4 -49.12 8.01 10.62
C ASP A 4 -48.39 7.95 9.28
N GLU A 5 -48.69 8.87 8.36
CA GLU A 5 -47.95 9.01 7.08
C GLU A 5 -46.48 9.35 7.30
N LYS A 6 -46.19 10.26 8.23
CA LYS A 6 -44.81 10.63 8.57
C LYS A 6 -44.03 9.45 9.18
N LEU A 7 -44.68 8.67 10.05
CA LEU A 7 -44.09 7.46 10.64
C LEU A 7 -43.85 6.39 9.57
N SER A 8 -44.78 6.21 8.63
CA SER A 8 -44.63 5.27 7.52
C SER A 8 -43.45 5.65 6.61
N LYS A 9 -43.31 6.94 6.27
CA LYS A 9 -42.19 7.44 5.47
C LYS A 9 -40.84 7.24 6.17
N LEU A 10 -40.75 7.58 7.46
CA LEU A 10 -39.54 7.37 8.26
C LEU A 10 -39.17 5.90 8.38
N SER A 11 -40.14 5.00 8.53
CA SER A 11 -39.87 3.56 8.56
C SER A 11 -39.24 3.08 7.25
N LYS A 12 -39.78 3.53 6.11
CA LYS A 12 -39.27 3.18 4.78
C LYS A 12 -37.86 3.72 4.56
N GLU A 13 -37.61 4.98 4.92
CA GLU A 13 -36.27 5.59 4.84
C GLU A 13 -35.26 4.85 5.73
N LYS A 14 -35.67 4.42 6.94
CA LYS A 14 -34.83 3.61 7.83
C LYS A 14 -34.46 2.28 7.18
N ASP A 15 -35.43 1.58 6.60
CA ASP A 15 -35.18 0.26 6.00
C ASP A 15 -34.29 0.37 4.75
N GLU A 16 -34.50 1.41 3.93
CA GLU A 16 -33.62 1.74 2.79
C GLU A 16 -32.20 2.08 3.26
N ALA A 17 -32.06 2.88 4.32
CA ALA A 17 -30.76 3.21 4.91
C ALA A 17 -30.05 1.96 5.43
N VAL A 18 -30.75 1.06 6.12
CA VAL A 18 -30.19 -0.21 6.62
C VAL A 18 -29.70 -1.10 5.48
N LEU A 19 -30.46 -1.20 4.39
CA LEU A 19 -30.04 -1.94 3.19
C LEU A 19 -28.77 -1.32 2.58
N SER A 20 -28.73 0.01 2.45
CA SER A 20 -27.57 0.71 1.89
C SER A 20 -26.30 0.50 2.73
N VAL A 21 -26.42 0.52 4.06
CA VAL A 21 -25.30 0.28 4.98
C VAL A 21 -24.75 -1.14 4.81
N GLY A 22 -25.62 -2.13 4.63
CA GLY A 22 -25.20 -3.50 4.34
C GLY A 22 -24.38 -3.58 3.05
N THR A 23 -24.88 -2.98 1.96
CA THR A 23 -24.14 -2.97 0.68
C THR A 23 -22.80 -2.27 0.76
N LEU A 24 -22.72 -1.16 1.51
CA LEU A 24 -21.46 -0.42 1.71
C LEU A 24 -20.48 -1.20 2.58
N ALA A 25 -20.96 -1.98 3.55
CA ALA A 25 -20.11 -2.83 4.37
C ALA A 25 -19.46 -3.94 3.52
N ASP A 26 -20.23 -4.57 2.63
CA ASP A 26 -19.72 -5.60 1.71
C ASP A 26 -18.70 -5.02 0.71
N GLU A 27 -18.99 -3.84 0.14
CA GLU A 27 -18.08 -3.16 -0.78
C GLU A 27 -16.78 -2.75 -0.08
N LYS A 28 -16.87 -2.23 1.15
CA LYS A 28 -15.71 -1.90 1.96
C LYS A 28 -14.83 -3.13 2.19
N ALA A 29 -15.41 -4.26 2.59
CA ALA A 29 -14.66 -5.49 2.82
C ALA A 29 -13.96 -5.98 1.54
N ARG A 30 -14.62 -5.89 0.39
CA ARG A 30 -14.01 -6.20 -0.91
C ARG A 30 -12.82 -5.28 -1.20
N LEU A 31 -13.00 -3.97 -1.07
CA LEU A 31 -11.93 -3.00 -1.33
C LEU A 31 -10.74 -3.15 -0.38
N GLU A 32 -10.97 -3.48 0.89
CA GLU A 32 -9.89 -3.78 1.84
C GLU A 32 -9.08 -5.02 1.41
N SER A 33 -9.75 -6.05 0.88
CA SER A 33 -9.08 -7.22 0.28
C SER A 33 -8.26 -6.82 -0.95
N ASP A 34 -8.87 -6.09 -1.90
CA ASP A 34 -8.22 -5.65 -3.13
C ASP A 34 -6.96 -4.80 -2.83
N VAL A 35 -7.04 -3.89 -1.85
CA VAL A 35 -5.89 -3.08 -1.41
C VAL A 35 -4.77 -3.96 -0.86
N THR A 36 -5.10 -4.96 -0.05
CA THR A 36 -4.10 -5.88 0.52
C THR A 36 -3.40 -6.69 -0.57
N GLU A 37 -4.16 -7.19 -1.55
CA GLU A 37 -3.62 -7.94 -2.69
C GLU A 37 -2.74 -7.06 -3.58
N LEU A 38 -3.17 -5.83 -3.88
CA LEU A 38 -2.39 -4.89 -4.67
C LEU A 38 -1.09 -4.47 -3.97
N GLN A 39 -1.11 -4.29 -2.65
CA GLN A 39 0.08 -4.00 -1.86
C GLN A 39 1.08 -5.16 -1.93
N LEU A 40 0.61 -6.41 -1.78
CA LEU A 40 1.47 -7.59 -1.90
C LEU A 40 2.05 -7.73 -3.30
N TYR A 41 1.22 -7.53 -4.34
CA TYR A 41 1.67 -7.57 -5.73
C TYR A 41 2.76 -6.52 -5.99
N ALA A 42 2.55 -5.28 -5.56
CA ALA A 42 3.54 -4.21 -5.72
C ALA A 42 4.84 -4.53 -4.96
N ALA A 43 4.74 -5.00 -3.72
CA ALA A 43 5.90 -5.40 -2.92
C ALA A 43 6.74 -6.47 -3.63
N ASN A 44 6.09 -7.52 -4.16
CA ASN A 44 6.78 -8.58 -4.89
C ASN A 44 7.46 -8.06 -6.17
N GLN A 45 6.79 -7.18 -6.93
CA GLN A 45 7.38 -6.60 -8.14
C GLN A 45 8.62 -5.74 -7.84
N TYR A 46 8.60 -4.97 -6.75
CA TYR A 46 9.76 -4.21 -6.33
C TYR A 46 10.89 -5.11 -5.82
N ASP A 47 10.59 -6.16 -5.06
CA ASP A 47 11.58 -7.11 -4.54
C ASP A 47 12.27 -7.90 -5.66
N GLU A 48 11.49 -8.45 -6.60
CA GLU A 48 12.00 -9.15 -7.79
C GLU A 48 12.83 -8.21 -8.68
N GLY A 49 12.29 -7.01 -8.96
CA GLY A 49 12.97 -6.02 -9.79
C GLY A 49 14.28 -5.53 -9.18
N PHE A 50 14.30 -5.31 -7.86
CA PHE A 50 15.52 -4.94 -7.14
C PHE A 50 16.55 -6.07 -7.15
N SER A 51 16.12 -7.30 -6.86
CA SER A 51 16.99 -8.48 -6.91
C SER A 51 17.64 -8.65 -8.29
N PHE A 52 16.85 -8.50 -9.35
CA PHE A 52 17.36 -8.58 -10.72
C PHE A 52 18.32 -7.44 -11.08
N ALA A 53 18.06 -6.22 -10.60
CA ALA A 53 18.98 -5.09 -10.79
C ALA A 53 20.34 -5.35 -10.10
N ILE A 54 20.34 -5.93 -8.90
CA ILE A 54 21.57 -6.33 -8.19
C ILE A 54 22.35 -7.38 -8.98
N GLU A 55 21.69 -8.37 -9.58
CA GLU A 55 22.35 -9.35 -10.45
C GLU A 55 23.00 -8.70 -11.67
N GLN A 56 22.32 -7.75 -12.32
CA GLN A 56 22.90 -6.98 -13.43
C GLN A 56 24.12 -6.17 -13.00
N VAL A 57 24.09 -5.54 -11.83
CA VAL A 57 25.23 -4.80 -11.29
C VAL A 57 26.43 -5.72 -11.05
N LYS A 58 26.22 -6.89 -10.43
CA LYS A 58 27.27 -7.90 -10.25
C LYS A 58 27.87 -8.37 -11.57
N LEU A 59 27.05 -8.51 -12.61
CA LEU A 59 27.52 -8.89 -13.95
C LEU A 59 28.37 -7.80 -14.62
N LEU A 60 27.94 -6.53 -14.54
CA LEU A 60 28.62 -5.41 -15.17
C LEU A 60 29.90 -4.98 -14.44
N PHE A 61 29.97 -5.24 -13.13
CA PHE A 61 31.08 -4.88 -12.26
C PHE A 61 31.56 -6.12 -11.49
N PRO A 62 32.30 -7.04 -12.13
CA PRO A 62 32.71 -8.31 -11.51
C PRO A 62 33.68 -8.13 -10.33
N ASP A 63 34.39 -7.00 -10.28
CA ASP A 63 35.32 -6.65 -9.18
C ASP A 63 34.62 -5.93 -8.01
N LEU A 64 33.28 -5.80 -8.05
CA LEU A 64 32.52 -5.12 -7.01
C LEU A 64 32.55 -5.93 -5.72
N ASP A 65 33.00 -5.29 -4.64
CA ASP A 65 33.08 -5.90 -3.32
C ASP A 65 31.66 -6.20 -2.77
N ALA A 66 31.37 -7.49 -2.57
CA ALA A 66 30.09 -7.96 -2.08
C ALA A 66 29.79 -7.44 -0.66
N GLU A 67 30.81 -7.23 0.17
CA GLU A 67 30.66 -6.64 1.50
C GLU A 67 30.19 -5.19 1.38
N ARG A 68 30.85 -4.42 0.51
CA ARG A 68 30.51 -3.02 0.24
C ARG A 68 29.16 -2.83 -0.45
N LEU A 69 28.74 -3.77 -1.31
CA LEU A 69 27.40 -3.76 -1.88
C LEU A 69 26.33 -4.04 -0.81
N GLY A 70 26.65 -4.86 0.20
CA GLY A 70 25.79 -5.12 1.34
C GLY A 70 25.57 -3.91 2.26
N GLU A 71 26.42 -2.88 2.19
CA GLU A 71 26.21 -1.60 2.89
C GLU A 71 25.09 -0.76 2.27
N ALA A 72 24.69 -1.06 1.04
CA ALA A 72 23.59 -0.36 0.37
C ALA A 72 22.27 -0.67 1.10
N ASP A 73 21.70 0.36 1.70
CA ASP A 73 20.44 0.30 2.43
C ASP A 73 19.53 1.40 1.88
N ALA A 74 18.29 1.05 1.53
CA ALA A 74 17.29 1.99 1.04
C ALA A 74 16.93 3.08 2.07
N MET A 75 17.21 2.84 3.37
CA MET A 75 17.03 3.81 4.46
C MET A 75 18.22 4.76 4.62
N ASN A 76 19.30 4.57 3.86
CA ASN A 76 20.42 5.49 3.80
C ASN A 76 20.24 6.48 2.64
N GLN A 77 20.88 7.63 2.76
CA GLN A 77 20.99 8.65 1.72
C GLN A 77 22.45 8.88 1.34
N ILE A 78 22.66 9.49 0.18
CA ILE A 78 24.00 9.84 -0.31
C ILE A 78 24.28 11.31 0.03
N VAL A 79 25.27 11.54 0.89
CA VAL A 79 25.79 12.88 1.23
C VAL A 79 27.28 12.90 0.96
N ASP A 80 27.73 13.83 0.11
CA ASP A 80 29.14 13.96 -0.32
C ASP A 80 29.78 12.64 -0.79
N GLY A 81 28.99 11.82 -1.50
CA GLY A 81 29.42 10.52 -2.03
C GLY A 81 29.55 9.40 -0.99
N LYS A 82 29.01 9.59 0.23
CA LYS A 82 28.98 8.57 1.29
C LYS A 82 27.54 8.19 1.65
N LEU A 83 27.34 6.91 1.99
CA LEU A 83 26.10 6.43 2.57
C LEU A 83 26.01 6.85 4.04
N VAL A 84 24.92 7.51 4.40
CA VAL A 84 24.60 7.91 5.79
C VAL A 84 23.12 7.66 6.06
N PRO A 85 22.70 7.43 7.32
CA PRO A 85 21.27 7.29 7.64
C PRO A 85 20.44 8.49 7.16
N TYR A 86 19.26 8.22 6.60
CA TYR A 86 18.32 9.26 6.22
C TYR A 86 17.81 10.01 7.46
N VAL A 87 17.76 11.34 7.36
CA VAL A 87 17.19 12.22 8.39
C VAL A 87 16.05 13.01 7.74
N PRO A 88 14.79 12.83 8.16
CA PRO A 88 13.67 13.57 7.61
C PRO A 88 13.84 15.10 7.78
N PRO A 89 13.38 15.91 6.81
CA PRO A 89 13.29 17.36 6.98
C PRO A 89 12.41 17.72 8.20
N GLN A 90 12.77 18.80 8.89
CA GLN A 90 11.97 19.38 9.99
C GLN A 90 10.80 20.23 9.46
#